data_AF-A0AAV6TW31-F1
#
_entry.id   AF-A0AAV6TW31-F1
#
_cell.length_a   1.000
_cell.length_b   1.000
_cell.length_c   1.000
_cell.angle_alpha   90.00
_cell.angle_beta   90.00
_cell.angle_gamma   90.00
#
_symmetry.space_group_name_H-M   'P 1'
#
loop_
_entity.id
_entity.type
_entity.pdbx_description
1 polymer ?
#
loop_
_entity_poly.entity_id
_entity_poly.type
_entity_poly.pdbx_seq_one_letter_code
_entity_poly.pdbx_strand_id
1 'polypeptide(L)'
;MTEIDLRKRKWDAVEKARKVNVLPRKKVPPLSKKDIADIKAVQPNAVFFTSYASDNSETDSASDDEVNLPPTLVDLFKSSASVINSDSIKVHFSAQNCKSLEEATKSQESLWKQHKAGRLTSSNFGVVLKRKKWLDKFADSVLFPKEISNVPAIKWGKTKEKIAVQCYVESTKSNHVDFEYEPAGLHIAPNDPHLGSSPDGKINCSCCGKGVIEVKCPFKHKECDLS
;
A
#
# COMPACT_ATOMS: atom_id res chain seq x y z
N MET A 1 53.23 0.58 25.86
CA MET A 1 51.89 0.03 26.17
C MET A 1 50.89 1.15 25.95
N THR A 2 50.12 1.05 24.88
CA THR A 2 49.16 2.04 24.39
C THR A 2 47.79 1.82 25.01
N GLU A 3 47.29 2.79 25.78
CA GLU A 3 45.88 2.85 26.17
C GLU A 3 45.03 3.37 25.00
N ILE A 4 43.93 2.67 24.71
CA ILE A 4 42.96 3.02 23.68
C ILE A 4 41.82 3.79 24.34
N ASP A 5 41.66 5.06 23.98
CA ASP A 5 40.56 5.93 24.41
C ASP A 5 39.26 5.58 23.65
N LEU A 6 38.29 5.03 24.38
CA LEU A 6 36.98 4.59 23.86
C LEU A 6 35.93 5.71 23.74
N ARG A 7 36.28 7.00 23.88
CA ARG A 7 35.32 8.11 23.76
C ARG A 7 35.30 8.83 22.42
N LYS A 8 36.14 8.46 21.45
CA LYS A 8 36.06 9.00 20.09
C LYS A 8 35.36 8.02 19.15
N ARG A 9 34.04 8.19 19.01
CA ARG A 9 33.30 7.50 17.94
C ARG A 9 33.79 8.05 16.60
N LYS A 10 33.95 7.13 15.65
CA LYS A 10 34.38 7.28 14.24
C LYS A 10 33.51 8.22 13.37
N TRP A 11 32.77 9.16 13.97
CA TRP A 11 31.71 9.95 13.34
C TRP A 11 31.96 11.46 13.37
N ASP A 12 32.91 11.99 14.15
CA ASP A 12 33.26 13.41 14.09
C ASP A 12 33.84 13.82 12.72
N ALA A 13 34.39 12.85 11.97
CA ALA A 13 34.93 13.06 10.62
C ALA A 13 33.88 13.01 9.50
N VAL A 14 32.70 12.44 9.74
CA VAL A 14 31.65 12.27 8.72
C VAL A 14 30.62 13.41 8.75
N GLU A 15 30.48 14.10 9.88
CA GLU A 15 29.58 15.25 10.00
C GLU A 15 30.07 16.48 9.22
N LYS A 16 31.38 16.56 8.92
CA LYS A 16 31.97 17.63 8.12
C LYS A 16 31.68 17.54 6.61
N ALA A 17 31.21 16.40 6.11
CA ALA A 17 31.04 16.16 4.66
C ALA A 17 29.59 16.15 4.15
N ARG A 18 28.58 16.41 5.01
CA ARG A 18 27.17 16.35 4.60
C ARG A 18 26.36 17.59 4.99
N LYS A 19 26.92 18.78 4.76
CA LYS A 19 26.11 20.00 4.54
C LYS A 19 25.51 19.98 3.13
N VAL A 20 24.69 18.98 2.83
CA VAL A 20 23.65 19.17 1.82
C VAL A 20 22.51 19.84 2.58
N ASN A 21 22.03 20.98 2.11
CA ASN A 21 20.85 21.67 2.64
C ASN A 21 19.62 20.73 2.60
N VAL A 22 19.50 19.81 3.55
CA VAL A 22 18.30 19.05 3.79
C VAL A 22 17.43 19.96 4.64
N LEU A 23 16.47 20.62 4.00
CA LEU A 23 15.44 21.38 4.71
C LEU A 23 14.86 20.48 5.82
N PRO A 24 14.66 21.01 7.04
CA PRO A 24 14.04 20.24 8.11
C PRO A 24 12.70 19.69 7.62
N ARG A 25 12.41 18.41 7.92
CA ARG A 25 11.11 17.81 7.58
C ARG A 25 10.02 18.71 8.16
N LYS A 26 9.22 19.34 7.30
CA LYS A 26 8.00 20.03 7.73
C LYS A 26 7.13 19.02 8.47
N LYS A 27 6.87 19.26 9.75
CA LYS A 27 5.86 18.53 10.49
C LYS A 27 4.51 18.90 9.88
N VAL A 28 3.84 17.95 9.28
CA VAL A 28 2.47 18.12 8.77
C VAL A 28 1.53 17.65 9.89
N PRO A 29 0.53 18.46 10.29
CA PRO A 29 -0.45 18.02 11.27
C PRO A 29 -1.24 16.80 10.74
N PRO A 30 -1.81 15.96 11.63
CA PRO A 30 -2.69 14.88 11.19
C PRO A 30 -3.90 15.44 10.44
N LEU A 31 -4.41 14.67 9.47
CA LEU A 31 -5.59 15.04 8.70
C LEU A 31 -6.79 15.19 9.64
N SER A 32 -7.49 16.32 9.53
CA SER A 32 -8.76 16.56 10.22
C SER A 32 -9.91 15.85 9.50
N LYS A 33 -11.06 15.70 10.19
CA LYS A 33 -12.29 15.19 9.57
C LYS A 33 -12.72 16.02 8.36
N LYS A 34 -12.45 17.33 8.39
CA LYS A 34 -12.71 18.23 7.27
C LYS A 34 -11.79 17.90 6.09
N ASP A 35 -10.50 17.70 6.33
CA ASP A 35 -9.55 17.33 5.26
C ASP A 35 -9.95 16.02 4.58
N ILE A 36 -10.41 15.03 5.35
CA ILE A 36 -10.90 13.75 4.82
C ILE A 36 -12.16 13.96 3.96
N ALA A 37 -13.09 14.81 4.41
CA ALA A 37 -14.30 15.14 3.65
C ALA A 37 -13.98 15.88 2.35
N ASP A 38 -13.05 16.83 2.38
CA ASP A 38 -12.60 17.58 1.21
C ASP A 38 -11.91 16.65 0.20
N ILE A 39 -11.06 15.72 0.67
CA ILE A 39 -10.44 14.69 -0.18
C ILE A 39 -11.51 13.77 -0.82
N LYS A 40 -12.57 13.42 -0.07
CA LYS A 40 -13.69 12.61 -0.58
C LYS A 40 -14.50 13.34 -1.65
N ALA A 41 -14.69 14.64 -1.50
CA ALA A 41 -15.39 15.44 -2.51
C ALA A 41 -14.61 15.49 -3.84
N VAL A 42 -13.28 15.50 -3.79
CA VAL A 42 -12.42 15.54 -4.97
C VAL A 42 -12.36 14.18 -5.69
N GLN A 43 -12.19 13.09 -4.94
CA GLN A 43 -12.12 11.74 -5.52
C GLN A 43 -12.93 10.76 -4.66
N PRO A 44 -14.26 10.67 -4.87
CA PRO A 44 -15.14 9.85 -4.04
C PRO A 44 -14.85 8.35 -4.18
N ASN A 45 -14.28 7.93 -5.31
CA ASN A 45 -13.92 6.55 -5.60
C ASN A 45 -12.45 6.24 -5.29
N ALA A 46 -11.76 7.08 -4.51
CA ALA A 46 -10.40 6.78 -4.09
C ALA A 46 -10.38 5.44 -3.36
N VAL A 47 -9.31 4.66 -3.52
CA VAL A 47 -9.18 3.36 -2.84
C VAL A 47 -9.34 3.47 -1.33
N PHE A 48 -8.89 4.59 -0.75
CA PHE A 48 -9.12 4.90 0.65
C PHE A 48 -10.60 4.97 1.03
N PHE A 49 -11.52 5.37 0.15
CA PHE A 49 -12.97 5.41 0.42
C PHE A 49 -13.73 4.20 -0.10
N THR A 50 -13.26 3.54 -1.15
CA THR A 50 -13.93 2.33 -1.68
C THR A 50 -13.67 1.10 -0.82
N SER A 51 -12.60 1.08 -0.02
CA SER A 51 -12.47 0.11 1.09
C SER A 51 -13.52 0.33 2.19
N TYR A 52 -14.21 1.49 2.23
CA TYR A 52 -15.27 1.80 3.19
C TYR A 52 -16.67 1.48 2.65
N ALA A 53 -16.89 1.66 1.35
CA ALA A 53 -18.20 1.52 0.71
C ALA A 53 -18.37 0.15 0.05
N SER A 54 -18.65 -0.88 0.84
CA SER A 54 -19.17 -2.15 0.32
C SER A 54 -20.20 -2.78 1.25
N ASP A 55 -21.13 -1.99 1.78
CA ASP A 55 -22.35 -2.48 2.42
C ASP A 55 -23.52 -1.72 1.81
N ASN A 56 -24.09 -2.30 0.75
CA ASN A 56 -25.47 -2.16 0.28
C ASN A 56 -25.61 -2.84 -1.09
N SER A 57 -25.55 -4.16 -1.10
CA SER A 57 -26.34 -4.96 -2.05
C SER A 57 -26.47 -6.35 -1.48
N GLU A 58 -27.70 -6.85 -1.53
CA GLU A 58 -28.24 -8.01 -0.84
C GLU A 58 -27.46 -9.30 -1.08
N THR A 59 -27.66 -10.22 -0.14
CA THR A 59 -27.34 -11.63 -0.28
C THR A 59 -28.09 -12.16 -1.50
N ASP A 60 -27.41 -12.79 -2.44
CA ASP A 60 -28.07 -13.81 -3.23
C ASP A 60 -27.10 -14.92 -3.64
N SER A 61 -27.55 -16.13 -3.27
CA SER A 61 -27.38 -17.41 -3.94
C SER A 61 -25.97 -17.89 -4.25
N ALA A 62 -25.61 -19.00 -3.59
CA ALA A 62 -24.49 -19.84 -3.98
C ALA A 62 -24.76 -20.48 -5.35
N SER A 63 -24.15 -19.92 -6.40
CA SER A 63 -23.85 -20.62 -7.64
C SER A 63 -22.37 -21.02 -7.65
N ASP A 64 -22.09 -22.20 -8.20
CA ASP A 64 -20.75 -22.71 -8.47
C ASP A 64 -20.06 -21.79 -9.51
N ASP A 65 -19.52 -20.66 -9.08
CA ASP A 65 -18.96 -19.64 -9.97
C ASP A 65 -17.42 -19.72 -10.01
N GLU A 66 -16.93 -19.99 -11.21
CA GLU A 66 -15.57 -19.67 -11.65
C GLU A 66 -15.19 -18.27 -11.12
N VAL A 67 -14.07 -18.16 -10.39
CA VAL A 67 -13.68 -16.90 -9.73
C VAL A 67 -13.57 -15.80 -10.80
N ASN A 68 -14.56 -14.89 -10.83
CA ASN A 68 -14.66 -13.81 -11.82
C ASN A 68 -13.61 -12.72 -11.52
N LEU A 69 -12.34 -13.04 -11.74
CA LEU A 69 -11.21 -12.13 -11.55
C LEU A 69 -11.07 -11.24 -12.79
N PRO A 70 -10.79 -9.94 -12.62
CA PRO A 70 -10.46 -9.10 -13.76
C PRO A 70 -9.14 -9.57 -14.39
N PRO A 71 -8.92 -9.39 -15.69
CA PRO A 71 -7.62 -9.68 -16.29
C PRO A 71 -6.52 -8.77 -15.71
N THR A 72 -5.27 -9.22 -15.77
CA THR A 72 -4.14 -8.36 -15.39
C THR A 72 -4.01 -7.21 -16.40
N LEU A 73 -3.50 -6.05 -15.96
CA LEU A 73 -3.24 -4.95 -16.91
C LEU A 73 -2.20 -5.36 -17.95
N VAL A 74 -1.18 -6.11 -17.53
CA VAL A 74 -0.13 -6.58 -18.43
C VAL A 74 -0.73 -7.39 -19.57
N ASP A 75 -1.69 -8.27 -19.29
CA ASP A 75 -2.35 -9.08 -20.32
C ASP A 75 -3.26 -8.24 -21.21
N LEU A 76 -4.06 -7.34 -20.62
CA LEU A 76 -4.87 -6.39 -21.39
C LEU A 76 -4.05 -5.57 -22.38
N PHE A 77 -2.92 -5.02 -21.93
CA PHE A 77 -2.04 -4.20 -22.75
C PHE A 77 -1.28 -5.00 -23.82
N LYS A 78 -0.95 -6.27 -23.54
CA LYS A 78 -0.39 -7.18 -24.57
C LYS A 78 -1.41 -7.46 -25.67
N SER A 79 -2.67 -7.71 -25.29
CA SER A 79 -3.75 -7.95 -26.25
C SER A 79 -4.13 -6.71 -27.06
N SER A 80 -3.98 -5.50 -26.49
CA SER A 80 -4.27 -4.23 -27.17
C SER A 80 -3.07 -3.63 -27.92
N ALA A 81 -1.90 -4.27 -27.90
CA ALA A 81 -0.67 -3.75 -28.52
C ALA A 81 -0.76 -3.56 -30.04
N SER A 82 -1.77 -4.16 -30.69
CA SER A 82 -2.06 -4.00 -32.12
C SER A 82 -2.88 -2.73 -32.45
N VAL A 83 -3.49 -2.07 -31.46
CA VAL A 83 -4.35 -0.88 -31.67
C VAL A 83 -4.12 0.12 -30.51
N ILE A 84 -3.00 0.84 -30.55
CA ILE A 84 -2.76 1.95 -29.59
C ILE A 84 -3.37 3.23 -30.18
N ASN A 85 -4.63 3.51 -29.86
CA ASN A 85 -5.19 4.85 -29.95
C ASN A 85 -5.38 5.38 -28.52
N SER A 86 -4.95 6.62 -28.25
CA SER A 86 -4.98 7.26 -26.92
C SER A 86 -6.38 7.29 -26.30
N ASP A 87 -7.42 7.27 -27.14
CA ASP A 87 -8.81 7.36 -26.72
C ASP A 87 -9.44 5.99 -26.40
N SER A 88 -8.74 4.88 -26.69
CA SER A 88 -9.31 3.52 -26.71
C SER A 88 -9.02 2.67 -25.47
N ILE A 89 -8.29 3.18 -24.47
CA ILE A 89 -7.94 2.40 -23.27
C ILE A 89 -8.66 2.96 -22.04
N LYS A 90 -9.96 3.21 -22.15
CA LYS A 90 -10.84 3.31 -20.97
C LYS A 90 -11.21 1.89 -20.53
N VAL A 91 -10.28 1.24 -19.85
CA VAL A 91 -10.56 -0.03 -19.17
C VAL A 91 -11.35 0.31 -17.91
N HIS A 92 -12.50 -0.32 -17.75
CA HIS A 92 -13.31 -0.25 -16.54
C HIS A 92 -13.47 -1.66 -15.98
N PHE A 93 -13.31 -1.82 -14.67
CA PHE A 93 -13.59 -3.08 -13.99
C PHE A 93 -14.88 -2.97 -13.20
N SER A 94 -15.69 -4.02 -13.17
CA SER A 94 -16.91 -4.01 -12.34
C SER A 94 -16.53 -3.98 -10.86
N ALA A 95 -17.40 -3.41 -10.02
CA ALA A 95 -17.21 -3.41 -8.58
C ALA A 95 -17.08 -4.84 -8.02
N GLN A 96 -17.85 -5.79 -8.57
CA GLN A 96 -17.79 -7.19 -8.19
C GLN A 96 -16.44 -7.82 -8.53
N ASN A 97 -15.90 -7.59 -9.74
CA ASN A 97 -14.56 -8.05 -10.12
C ASN A 97 -13.48 -7.50 -9.17
N CYS A 98 -13.57 -6.21 -8.83
CA CYS A 98 -12.63 -5.59 -7.89
C CYS A 98 -12.73 -6.21 -6.49
N LYS A 99 -13.95 -6.51 -6.01
CA LYS A 99 -14.19 -7.16 -4.71
C LYS A 99 -13.65 -8.59 -4.70
N SER A 100 -13.95 -9.39 -5.72
CA SER A 100 -13.44 -10.76 -5.87
C SER A 100 -11.92 -10.78 -5.92
N LEU A 101 -11.30 -9.81 -6.60
CA LEU A 101 -9.85 -9.70 -6.61
C LEU A 101 -9.27 -9.35 -5.24
N GLU A 102 -9.86 -8.40 -4.52
CA GLU A 102 -9.41 -8.04 -3.18
C GLU A 102 -9.42 -9.26 -2.26
N GLU A 103 -10.52 -10.01 -2.26
CA GLU A 103 -10.65 -11.24 -1.47
C GLU A 103 -9.60 -12.28 -1.85
N ALA A 104 -9.44 -12.56 -3.16
CA ALA A 104 -8.48 -13.53 -3.66
C ALA A 104 -7.00 -13.15 -3.42
N THR A 105 -6.73 -11.88 -3.09
CA THR A 105 -5.37 -11.35 -2.93
C THR A 105 -5.02 -10.93 -1.50
N LYS A 106 -5.86 -11.24 -0.50
CA LYS A 106 -5.58 -10.99 0.93
C LYS A 106 -4.29 -11.62 1.45
N SER A 107 -3.84 -12.73 0.84
CA SER A 107 -2.57 -13.38 1.19
C SER A 107 -1.33 -12.60 0.71
N GLN A 108 -1.51 -11.65 -0.23
CA GLN A 108 -0.45 -10.85 -0.84
C GLN A 108 0.67 -11.67 -1.51
N GLU A 109 0.32 -12.84 -2.03
CA GLU A 109 1.24 -13.78 -2.68
C GLU A 109 1.32 -13.56 -4.21
N SER A 110 1.43 -14.65 -4.99
CA SER A 110 1.67 -14.61 -6.43
C SER A 110 0.63 -13.83 -7.23
N LEU A 111 -0.66 -14.09 -7.01
CA LEU A 111 -1.76 -13.42 -7.71
C LEU A 111 -1.73 -11.90 -7.45
N TRP A 112 -1.47 -11.51 -6.21
CA TRP A 112 -1.32 -10.11 -5.83
C TRP A 112 -0.15 -9.44 -6.56
N LYS A 113 1.01 -10.11 -6.66
CA LYS A 113 2.16 -9.60 -7.40
C LYS A 113 1.84 -9.44 -8.89
N GLN A 114 1.17 -10.41 -9.50
CA GLN A 114 0.75 -10.37 -10.90
C GLN A 114 -0.19 -9.19 -11.17
N HIS A 115 -1.21 -8.99 -10.33
CA HIS A 115 -2.15 -7.89 -10.53
C HIS A 115 -1.57 -6.52 -10.21
N LYS A 116 -0.51 -6.43 -9.39
CA LYS A 116 0.21 -5.17 -9.16
C LYS A 116 1.11 -4.75 -10.32
N ALA A 117 1.57 -5.70 -11.13
CA ALA A 117 2.37 -5.39 -12.31
C ALA A 117 1.57 -4.49 -13.27
N GLY A 118 2.20 -3.42 -13.73
CA GLY A 118 1.57 -2.41 -14.59
C GLY A 118 0.65 -1.41 -13.86
N ARG A 119 0.47 -1.50 -12.53
CA ARG A 119 -0.34 -0.55 -11.75
C ARG A 119 0.50 0.44 -10.96
N LEU A 120 0.02 1.68 -10.91
CA LEU A 120 0.45 2.67 -9.93
C LEU A 120 -0.22 2.33 -8.60
N THR A 121 0.59 2.05 -7.59
CA THR A 121 0.13 1.67 -6.26
C THR A 121 0.55 2.69 -5.23
N SER A 122 -0.11 2.75 -4.08
CA SER A 122 0.24 3.66 -2.98
C SER A 122 1.74 3.70 -2.68
N SER A 123 2.43 2.56 -2.72
CA SER A 123 3.87 2.44 -2.45
C SER A 123 4.78 3.07 -3.51
N ASN A 124 4.32 3.23 -4.76
CA ASN A 124 5.08 3.87 -5.84
C ASN A 124 4.53 5.26 -6.24
N PHE A 125 3.32 5.61 -5.80
CA PHE A 125 2.64 6.85 -6.18
C PHE A 125 3.42 8.10 -5.76
N GLY A 126 4.04 8.08 -4.57
CA GLY A 126 4.89 9.19 -4.11
C GLY A 126 6.13 9.41 -4.98
N VAL A 127 6.63 8.38 -5.66
CA VAL A 127 7.73 8.50 -6.64
C VAL A 127 7.23 9.14 -7.92
N VAL A 128 6.03 8.76 -8.38
CA VAL A 128 5.38 9.35 -9.58
C VAL A 128 5.17 10.85 -9.39
N LEU A 129 4.54 11.26 -8.28
CA LEU A 129 4.21 12.67 -8.03
C LEU A 129 5.42 13.60 -7.99
N LYS A 130 6.59 13.09 -7.56
CA LYS A 130 7.83 13.88 -7.44
C LYS A 130 8.67 13.86 -8.71
N ARG A 131 8.25 13.10 -9.72
CA ARG A 131 9.06 12.83 -10.91
C ARG A 131 8.93 13.98 -11.90
N LYS A 132 10.07 14.48 -12.39
CA LYS A 132 10.11 15.55 -13.40
C LYS A 132 10.25 15.03 -14.84
N LYS A 133 10.73 13.79 -15.01
CA LYS A 133 10.95 13.14 -16.31
C LYS A 133 10.49 11.69 -16.29
N TRP A 134 9.75 11.30 -17.31
CA TRP A 134 9.39 9.91 -17.58
C TRP A 134 10.60 9.24 -18.24
N LEU A 135 11.07 8.14 -17.66
CA LEU A 135 12.20 7.35 -18.16
C LEU A 135 11.75 5.91 -18.23
N ASP A 136 12.15 5.20 -19.27
CA ASP A 136 11.81 3.79 -19.52
C ASP A 136 12.07 2.91 -18.30
N LYS A 137 13.18 3.15 -17.59
CA LYS A 137 13.54 2.43 -16.35
C LYS A 137 12.47 2.45 -15.26
N PHE A 138 11.63 3.49 -15.20
CA PHE A 138 10.52 3.53 -14.24
C PHE A 138 9.33 2.74 -14.73
N ALA A 139 8.98 2.88 -16.01
CA ALA A 139 7.95 2.04 -16.63
C ALA A 139 8.31 0.56 -16.47
N ASP A 140 9.56 0.19 -16.71
CA ASP A 140 10.10 -1.15 -16.47
C ASP A 140 9.91 -1.59 -15.02
N SER A 141 10.16 -0.71 -14.04
CA SER A 141 9.99 -1.05 -12.63
C SER A 141 8.53 -1.25 -12.20
N VAL A 142 7.58 -0.64 -12.92
CA VAL A 142 6.14 -0.80 -12.69
C VAL A 142 5.61 -2.04 -13.41
N LEU A 143 6.04 -2.27 -14.66
CA LEU A 143 5.64 -3.42 -15.49
C LEU A 143 6.30 -4.72 -15.04
N PHE A 144 7.55 -4.66 -14.58
CA PHE A 144 8.36 -5.80 -14.18
C PHE A 144 8.96 -5.56 -12.78
N PRO A 145 8.14 -5.66 -11.72
CA PRO A 145 8.61 -5.47 -10.35
C PRO A 145 9.72 -6.47 -10.02
N LYS A 146 10.84 -5.96 -9.49
CA LYS A 146 11.96 -6.80 -9.06
C LYS A 146 11.61 -7.56 -7.79
N GLU A 147 12.01 -8.83 -7.72
CA GLU A 147 11.91 -9.61 -6.49
C GLU A 147 12.97 -9.13 -5.48
N ILE A 148 12.51 -8.53 -4.39
CA ILE A 148 13.36 -7.95 -3.33
C ILE A 148 13.17 -8.64 -1.97
N SER A 149 12.52 -9.80 -1.95
CA SER A 149 12.25 -10.57 -0.71
C SER A 149 13.51 -10.98 0.04
N ASN A 150 14.63 -11.13 -0.66
CA ASN A 150 15.93 -11.48 -0.07
C ASN A 150 16.65 -10.31 0.61
N VAL A 151 16.17 -9.07 0.44
CA VAL A 151 16.78 -7.91 1.10
C VAL A 151 16.52 -8.00 2.62
N PRO A 152 17.55 -7.96 3.49
CA PRO A 152 17.37 -8.18 4.94
C PRO A 152 16.33 -7.26 5.58
N ALA A 153 16.30 -5.98 5.19
CA ALA A 153 15.33 -5.02 5.70
C ALA A 153 13.89 -5.33 5.25
N ILE A 154 13.71 -5.85 4.03
CA ILE A 154 12.40 -6.26 3.50
C ILE A 154 11.93 -7.53 4.20
N LYS A 155 12.83 -8.53 4.34
CA LYS A 155 12.55 -9.77 5.08
C LYS A 155 12.14 -9.46 6.52
N TRP A 156 12.89 -8.60 7.20
CA TRP A 156 12.54 -8.12 8.54
C TRP A 156 11.16 -7.50 8.59
N GLY A 157 10.86 -6.57 7.67
CA GLY A 157 9.56 -5.92 7.57
C GLY A 157 8.43 -6.95 7.48
N LYS A 158 8.51 -7.84 6.49
CA LYS A 158 7.52 -8.90 6.27
C LYS A 158 7.33 -9.83 7.48
N THR A 159 8.41 -10.24 8.13
CA THR A 159 8.32 -11.13 9.30
C THR A 159 7.74 -10.44 10.52
N LYS A 160 8.00 -9.13 10.71
CA LYS A 160 7.55 -8.39 11.89
C LYS A 160 6.18 -7.73 11.74
N GLU A 161 5.72 -7.53 10.51
CA GLU A 161 4.43 -6.90 10.22
C GLU A 161 3.27 -7.63 10.90
N LYS A 162 3.19 -8.96 10.76
CA LYS A 162 2.13 -9.76 11.41
C LYS A 162 2.11 -9.59 12.93
N ILE A 163 3.28 -9.56 13.56
CA ILE A 163 3.42 -9.37 15.01
C ILE A 163 2.95 -7.96 15.39
N ALA A 164 3.39 -6.94 14.64
CA ALA A 164 3.01 -5.55 14.91
C ALA A 164 1.50 -5.32 14.75
N VAL A 165 0.87 -5.91 13.74
CA VAL A 165 -0.60 -5.91 13.56
C VAL A 165 -1.28 -6.56 14.76
N GLN A 166 -0.83 -7.74 15.19
CA GLN A 166 -1.39 -8.43 16.35
C GLN A 166 -1.31 -7.58 17.61
N CYS A 167 -0.14 -6.99 17.91
CA CYS A 167 0.02 -6.10 19.05
C CYS A 167 -0.90 -4.87 18.97
N TYR A 168 -1.08 -4.29 17.78
CA TYR A 168 -2.01 -3.18 17.56
C TYR A 168 -3.45 -3.60 17.86
N VAL A 169 -3.91 -4.73 17.32
CA VAL A 169 -5.26 -5.25 17.54
C VAL A 169 -5.51 -5.53 19.02
N GLU A 170 -4.57 -6.21 19.68
CA GLU A 170 -4.68 -6.56 21.11
C GLU A 170 -4.74 -5.33 22.03
N SER A 171 -3.95 -4.29 21.73
CA SER A 171 -3.92 -3.05 22.52
C SER A 171 -5.07 -2.09 22.23
N THR A 172 -5.68 -2.19 21.05
CA THR A 172 -6.71 -1.23 20.60
C THR A 172 -8.12 -1.74 20.85
N LYS A 173 -8.36 -3.05 20.73
CA LYS A 173 -9.72 -3.64 20.77
C LYS A 173 -10.55 -3.25 22.00
N SER A 174 -9.94 -3.09 23.18
CA SER A 174 -10.66 -2.75 24.42
C SER A 174 -11.15 -1.31 24.47
N ASN A 175 -10.60 -0.43 23.64
CA ASN A 175 -10.98 0.99 23.58
C ASN A 175 -12.08 1.26 22.54
N HIS A 176 -12.53 0.23 21.82
CA HIS A 176 -13.50 0.34 20.73
C HIS A 176 -14.68 -0.62 20.94
N VAL A 177 -15.83 -0.26 20.37
CA VAL A 177 -17.06 -1.08 20.41
C VAL A 177 -17.14 -1.90 19.14
N ASP A 178 -17.38 -3.20 19.26
CA ASP A 178 -17.45 -4.15 18.13
C ASP A 178 -16.24 -4.04 17.20
N PHE A 179 -15.03 -4.06 17.78
CA PHE A 179 -13.79 -3.89 17.02
C PHE A 179 -13.50 -5.12 16.16
N GLU A 180 -13.38 -4.90 14.86
CA GLU A 180 -13.04 -5.90 13.86
C GLU A 180 -11.76 -5.49 13.12
N TYR A 181 -10.91 -6.47 12.86
CA TYR A 181 -9.73 -6.34 12.02
C TYR A 181 -9.80 -7.37 10.89
N GLU A 182 -9.48 -6.94 9.67
CA GLU A 182 -9.37 -7.82 8.52
C GLU A 182 -8.08 -7.53 7.72
N PRO A 183 -7.36 -8.55 7.24
CA PRO A 183 -6.31 -8.35 6.26
C PRO A 183 -6.91 -7.79 4.96
N ALA A 184 -6.15 -6.94 4.27
CA ALA A 184 -6.57 -6.35 3.01
C ALA A 184 -5.78 -6.93 1.82
N GLY A 185 -6.51 -7.22 0.74
CA GLY A 185 -5.93 -7.56 -0.55
C GLY A 185 -5.66 -6.32 -1.41
N LEU A 186 -5.55 -6.54 -2.72
CA LEU A 186 -5.39 -5.48 -3.69
C LEU A 186 -6.74 -4.84 -4.02
N HIS A 187 -6.93 -3.61 -3.57
CA HIS A 187 -8.03 -2.76 -3.99
C HIS A 187 -7.66 -2.02 -5.29
N ILE A 188 -8.54 -2.10 -6.28
CA ILE A 188 -8.41 -1.40 -7.56
C ILE A 188 -9.49 -0.33 -7.66
N ALA A 189 -9.16 0.83 -8.25
CA ALA A 189 -10.16 1.83 -8.60
C ALA A 189 -10.92 1.36 -9.86
N PRO A 190 -12.24 1.10 -9.80
CA PRO A 190 -13.02 0.53 -10.91
C PRO A 190 -12.93 1.34 -12.22
N ASN A 191 -13.02 2.67 -12.09
CA ASN A 191 -12.95 3.62 -13.21
C ASN A 191 -11.53 3.94 -13.66
N ASP A 192 -10.54 3.66 -12.81
CA ASP A 192 -9.13 3.96 -13.06
C ASP A 192 -8.28 2.72 -12.73
N PRO A 193 -8.39 1.60 -13.47
CA PRO A 193 -7.76 0.35 -13.06
C PRO A 193 -6.23 0.43 -12.98
N HIS A 194 -5.60 1.40 -13.66
CA HIS A 194 -4.17 1.68 -13.51
C HIS A 194 -3.79 2.13 -12.08
N LEU A 195 -4.74 2.48 -11.22
CA LEU A 195 -4.57 2.82 -9.82
C LEU A 195 -5.01 1.66 -8.89
N GLY A 196 -4.22 1.41 -7.85
CA GLY A 196 -4.58 0.48 -6.79
C GLY A 196 -3.90 0.74 -5.45
N SER A 197 -4.32 0.05 -4.41
CA SER A 197 -3.65 0.04 -3.11
C SER A 197 -3.87 -1.28 -2.40
N SER A 198 -2.97 -1.65 -1.52
CA SER A 198 -3.08 -2.81 -0.64
C SER A 198 -2.62 -2.35 0.74
N PRO A 199 -3.53 -1.81 1.58
CA PRO A 199 -3.17 -1.47 2.95
C PRO A 199 -2.80 -2.73 3.73
N ASP A 200 -2.20 -2.58 4.91
CA ASP A 200 -1.82 -3.73 5.74
C ASP A 200 -3.04 -4.37 6.42
N GLY A 201 -4.16 -3.64 6.48
CA GLY A 201 -5.45 -4.17 6.89
C GLY A 201 -6.54 -3.10 7.01
N LYS A 202 -7.74 -3.58 7.30
CA LYS A 202 -8.97 -2.80 7.50
C LYS A 202 -9.39 -2.96 8.96
N ILE A 203 -9.89 -1.89 9.55
CA ILE A 203 -10.54 -1.92 10.86
C ILE A 203 -11.98 -1.46 10.71
N ASN A 204 -12.87 -1.98 11.54
CA ASN A 204 -14.25 -1.54 11.65
C ASN A 204 -14.64 -1.54 13.13
N CYS A 205 -15.40 -0.53 13.55
CA CYS A 205 -15.95 -0.48 14.91
C CYS A 205 -17.19 0.41 14.93
N SER A 206 -18.16 0.10 15.79
CA SER A 206 -19.42 0.84 15.88
C SER A 206 -19.23 2.29 16.35
N CYS A 207 -18.18 2.57 17.12
CA CYS A 207 -17.94 3.90 17.69
C CYS A 207 -17.17 4.87 16.77
N CYS A 208 -16.28 4.37 15.90
CA CYS A 208 -15.46 5.22 15.01
C CYS A 208 -15.68 4.94 13.52
N GLY A 209 -16.39 3.87 13.18
CA GLY A 209 -16.57 3.39 11.82
C GLY A 209 -15.35 2.63 11.31
N LYS A 210 -15.17 2.68 9.98
CA LYS A 210 -14.10 1.97 9.27
C LYS A 210 -12.79 2.75 9.31
N GLY A 211 -11.67 2.04 9.15
CA GLY A 211 -10.33 2.57 9.09
C GLY A 211 -9.39 1.66 8.32
N VAL A 212 -8.19 2.15 8.02
CA VAL A 212 -7.12 1.36 7.40
C VAL A 212 -5.87 1.42 8.25
N ILE A 213 -5.10 0.34 8.28
CA ILE A 213 -3.82 0.29 8.97
C ILE A 213 -2.67 0.26 7.95
N GLU A 214 -1.61 1.00 8.27
CA GLU A 214 -0.34 1.00 7.55
C GLU A 214 0.78 0.87 8.60
N VAL A 215 1.37 -0.30 8.67
CA VAL A 215 2.39 -0.71 9.61
C VAL A 215 3.78 -0.46 9.05
N LYS A 216 4.70 -0.08 9.92
CA LYS A 216 6.12 0.10 9.59
C LYS A 216 6.99 -0.58 10.63
N CYS A 217 7.80 -1.53 10.18
CA CYS A 217 8.78 -2.25 11.00
C CYS A 217 10.22 -1.87 10.58
N PRO A 218 10.80 -0.78 11.12
CA PRO A 218 12.09 -0.27 10.67
C PRO A 218 13.26 -1.19 11.08
N PHE A 219 13.96 -1.76 10.09
CA PHE A 219 15.13 -2.63 10.32
C PHE A 219 16.26 -1.98 11.13
N LYS A 220 16.43 -0.66 11.04
CA LYS A 220 17.45 0.09 11.79
C LYS A 220 17.26 0.05 13.31
N HIS A 221 16.07 -0.30 13.79
CA HIS A 221 15.73 -0.36 15.22
C HIS A 221 15.44 -1.80 15.66
N LYS A 222 15.91 -2.80 14.91
CA LYS A 222 15.66 -4.22 15.19
C LYS A 222 16.24 -4.71 16.53
N GLU A 223 17.24 -3.99 17.06
CA GLU A 223 17.95 -4.25 18.32
C GLU A 223 17.55 -3.25 19.42
N CYS A 224 16.66 -2.30 19.12
CA CYS A 224 16.16 -1.39 20.13
C CYS A 224 14.95 -2.03 20.81
N ASP A 225 15.16 -2.60 22.00
CA ASP A 225 14.06 -2.88 22.91
C ASP A 225 13.48 -1.53 23.36
N LEU A 226 12.18 -1.33 23.14
CA LEU A 226 11.44 -0.15 23.63
C LEU A 226 10.96 -0.34 25.08
N SER A 227 11.68 -1.16 25.87
CA SER A 227 11.39 -1.45 27.27
C SER A 227 11.53 -0.22 28.17
#